data_AF-I5BZT1-F1
#
_entry.id   AF-I5BZT1-F1
#
_cell.length_a   1.000
_cell.length_b   1.000
_cell.length_c   1.000
_cell.angle_alpha   90.00
_cell.angle_beta   90.00
_cell.angle_gamma   90.00
#
_symmetry.space_group_name_H-M   'P 1'
#
loop_
_entity.id
_entity.type
_entity.pdbx_description
1 polymer ?
#
loop_
_entity_poly.entity_id
_entity_poly.type
_entity_poly.pdbx_seq_one_letter_code
_entity_poly.pdbx_strand_id
1 'polypeptide(L)'
;MKRASTGRRKSVDKALTLLIPWAPMADAEAIRDKVNDRKLRTLPPAIAVWLATITHIRHEHTDYDAMLEDGYDRDAARHFIVDDINTVLTRWRATRLLAPEEEDGLEARQD
;
A
#
# COMPACT_ATOMS: atom_id res chain seq x y z
N MET A 1 -14.68 -4.94 17.57
CA MET A 1 -13.97 -5.01 16.28
C MET A 1 -14.41 -6.29 15.55
N LYS A 2 -15.12 -6.19 14.40
CA LYS A 2 -15.61 -7.38 13.68
C LYS A 2 -14.40 -8.06 13.03
N ARG A 3 -13.91 -9.17 13.58
CA ARG A 3 -12.81 -9.93 12.99
C ARG A 3 -13.17 -10.29 11.54
N ALA A 4 -12.25 -10.10 10.60
CA ALA A 4 -12.44 -10.56 9.23
C ALA A 4 -12.83 -12.04 9.24
N SER A 5 -13.84 -12.43 8.45
CA SER A 5 -14.20 -13.83 8.31
C SER A 5 -12.98 -14.62 7.84
N THR A 6 -12.85 -15.88 8.27
CA THR A 6 -11.70 -16.74 7.91
C THR A 6 -11.47 -16.81 6.40
N GLY A 7 -12.55 -16.72 5.60
CA GLY A 7 -12.48 -16.61 4.14
C GLY A 7 -11.80 -15.33 3.65
N ARG A 8 -12.14 -14.17 4.21
CA ARG A 8 -11.47 -12.90 3.85
C ARG A 8 -9.98 -12.95 4.22
N ARG A 9 -9.64 -13.43 5.42
CA ARG A 9 -8.25 -13.55 5.86
C ARG A 9 -7.42 -14.38 4.88
N LYS A 10 -7.91 -15.57 4.50
CA LYS A 10 -7.27 -16.45 3.51
C LYS A 10 -7.07 -15.74 2.16
N SER A 11 -8.06 -14.96 1.71
CA SER A 11 -7.95 -14.21 0.45
C SER A 11 -6.95 -13.06 0.52
N VAL A 12 -6.83 -12.38 1.67
CA VAL A 12 -5.82 -11.34 1.91
C VAL A 12 -4.43 -11.95 1.92
N ASP A 13 -4.21 -13.06 2.63
CA ASP A 13 -2.91 -13.75 2.67
C ASP A 13 -2.49 -14.24 1.28
N LYS A 14 -3.44 -14.77 0.50
CA LYS A 14 -3.19 -15.13 -0.91
C LYS A 14 -2.81 -13.91 -1.73
N ALA A 15 -3.52 -12.80 -1.58
CA ALA A 15 -3.23 -11.57 -2.33
C ALA A 15 -1.85 -10.99 -1.97
N LEU A 16 -1.46 -11.01 -0.69
CA LEU A 16 -0.11 -10.59 -0.25
C LEU A 16 0.99 -11.47 -0.85
N THR A 17 0.82 -12.80 -0.78
CA THR A 17 1.78 -13.75 -1.33
C THR A 17 1.95 -13.57 -2.84
N LEU A 18 0.86 -13.30 -3.55
CA LEU A 18 0.90 -13.03 -4.98
C LEU A 18 1.53 -11.67 -5.28
N LEU A 19 1.19 -10.63 -4.51
CA LEU A 19 1.61 -9.27 -4.80
C LEU A 19 3.07 -9.01 -4.44
N ILE A 20 3.51 -9.35 -3.22
CA ILE A 20 4.79 -8.95 -2.61
C ILE A 20 5.43 -10.15 -1.86
N PRO A 21 5.84 -11.20 -2.59
CA PRO A 21 6.26 -12.47 -1.98
C PRO A 21 7.49 -12.34 -1.06
N TRP A 22 8.31 -11.30 -1.23
CA TRP A 22 9.55 -11.09 -0.47
C TRP A 22 9.50 -9.87 0.46
N ALA A 23 8.30 -9.32 0.74
CA ALA A 23 8.17 -8.29 1.76
C ALA A 23 8.64 -8.83 3.13
N PRO A 24 9.37 -8.02 3.92
CA PRO A 24 9.70 -8.37 5.29
C PRO A 24 8.44 -8.66 6.10
N MET A 25 8.57 -9.54 7.09
CA MET A 25 7.42 -9.99 7.87
C MET A 25 6.73 -8.83 8.60
N ALA A 26 7.50 -7.88 9.15
CA ALA A 26 6.97 -6.70 9.82
C ALA A 26 6.10 -5.84 8.89
N ASP A 27 6.57 -5.57 7.67
CA ASP A 27 5.81 -4.82 6.66
C ASP A 27 4.56 -5.58 6.23
N ALA A 28 4.67 -6.88 5.98
CA ALA A 28 3.53 -7.71 5.60
C ALA A 28 2.45 -7.76 6.70
N GLU A 29 2.83 -7.76 7.98
CA GLU A 29 1.90 -7.68 9.10
C GLU A 29 1.23 -6.30 9.20
N ALA A 30 1.98 -5.21 9.10
CA ALA A 30 1.42 -3.86 9.08
C ALA A 30 0.39 -3.68 7.94
N ILE A 31 0.72 -4.18 6.74
CA ILE A 31 -0.20 -4.17 5.59
C ILE A 31 -1.45 -5.02 5.88
N ARG A 32 -1.31 -6.22 6.49
CA ARG A 32 -2.48 -7.04 6.87
C ARG A 32 -3.42 -6.30 7.80
N ASP A 33 -2.89 -5.56 8.77
CA ASP A 33 -3.71 -4.79 9.70
C ASP A 33 -4.43 -3.67 8.98
N LYS A 34 -3.72 -2.91 8.14
CA LYS A 34 -4.28 -1.81 7.33
C LYS A 34 -5.41 -2.28 6.40
N VAL A 35 -5.28 -3.45 5.78
CA VAL A 35 -6.33 -4.05 4.91
C VAL A 35 -7.67 -4.28 5.64
N ASN A 36 -7.65 -4.37 6.97
CA ASN A 36 -8.85 -4.56 7.80
C ASN A 36 -9.52 -3.25 8.23
N ASP A 37 -8.94 -2.09 7.89
CA ASP A 37 -9.53 -0.79 8.14
C ASP A 37 -10.92 -0.67 7.52
N ARG A 38 -11.77 0.15 8.15
CA ARG A 38 -13.18 0.32 7.76
C ARG A 38 -13.35 0.66 6.28
N LYS A 39 -12.44 1.48 5.72
CA LYS A 39 -12.46 1.91 4.32
C LYS A 39 -12.06 0.81 3.33
N LEU A 40 -11.11 -0.05 3.72
CA LEU A 40 -10.55 -1.09 2.82
C LEU A 40 -11.27 -2.44 2.95
N ARG A 41 -11.91 -2.72 4.10
CA ARG A 41 -12.51 -4.03 4.38
C ARG A 41 -13.70 -4.39 3.47
N THR A 42 -14.27 -3.43 2.77
CA THR A 42 -15.37 -3.62 1.80
C THR A 42 -14.86 -3.86 0.38
N LEU A 43 -13.61 -3.53 0.09
CA LEU A 43 -13.01 -3.72 -1.22
C LEU A 43 -12.63 -5.19 -1.47
N PRO A 44 -12.54 -5.60 -2.75
CA PRO A 44 -11.91 -6.87 -3.13
C PRO A 44 -10.52 -7.00 -2.50
N PRO A 45 -10.16 -8.16 -1.91
CA PRO A 45 -8.90 -8.32 -1.18
C PRO A 45 -7.64 -7.89 -1.94
N ALA A 46 -7.56 -8.18 -3.25
CA ALA A 46 -6.43 -7.78 -4.07
C ALA A 46 -6.29 -6.25 -4.19
N ILE A 47 -7.40 -5.52 -4.33
CA ILE A 47 -7.42 -4.06 -4.39
C ILE A 47 -7.05 -3.47 -3.03
N ALA A 48 -7.64 -4.01 -1.95
CA ALA A 48 -7.34 -3.57 -0.59
C ALA A 48 -5.86 -3.76 -0.24
N VAL A 49 -5.28 -4.91 -0.62
CA VAL A 49 -3.85 -5.22 -0.42
C VAL A 49 -2.97 -4.27 -1.23
N TRP A 50 -3.30 -4.00 -2.50
CA TRP A 50 -2.56 -3.04 -3.31
C TRP A 50 -2.55 -1.65 -2.66
N LEU A 51 -3.72 -1.10 -2.33
CA LEU A 51 -3.84 0.21 -1.69
C LEU A 51 -3.08 0.27 -0.36
N ALA A 52 -3.26 -0.73 0.49
CA ALA A 52 -2.57 -0.79 1.77
C ALA A 52 -1.05 -0.88 1.61
N THR A 53 -0.56 -1.63 0.61
CA THR A 53 0.87 -1.75 0.31
C THR A 53 1.45 -0.41 -0.13
N ILE A 54 0.79 0.28 -1.07
CA ILE A 54 1.26 1.59 -1.54
C ILE A 54 1.25 2.62 -0.41
N THR A 55 0.18 2.71 0.38
CA THR A 55 0.18 3.64 1.51
C THR A 55 1.29 3.30 2.52
N HIS A 56 1.49 2.01 2.81
CA HIS A 56 2.52 1.57 3.76
C HIS A 56 3.92 1.96 3.27
N ILE A 57 4.25 1.66 2.01
CA ILE A 57 5.54 2.03 1.43
C ILE A 57 5.72 3.54 1.43
N ARG A 58 4.69 4.31 1.07
CA ARG A 58 4.73 5.78 1.04
C ARG A 58 5.09 6.38 2.41
N HIS A 59 4.52 5.87 3.50
CA HIS A 59 4.80 6.44 4.82
C HIS A 59 6.07 5.89 5.47
N GLU A 60 6.37 4.61 5.26
CA GLU A 60 7.43 3.92 6.01
C GLU A 60 8.76 3.79 5.26
N HIS A 61 8.75 3.92 3.93
CA HIS A 61 9.90 3.64 3.07
C HIS A 61 10.23 4.77 2.10
N THR A 62 9.62 5.94 2.22
CA THR A 62 9.95 7.12 1.42
C THR A 62 9.96 8.39 2.29
N ASP A 63 10.47 9.49 1.73
CA ASP A 63 10.51 10.79 2.41
C ASP A 63 9.16 11.55 2.34
N TYR A 64 8.05 10.88 2.02
CA TYR A 64 6.75 11.53 1.80
C TYR A 64 6.31 12.39 2.99
N ASP A 65 6.37 11.86 4.22
CA ASP A 65 5.94 12.62 5.40
C ASP A 65 6.86 13.81 5.69
N ALA A 66 8.17 13.67 5.44
CA ALA A 66 9.12 14.77 5.55
C ALA A 66 8.84 15.88 4.52
N MET A 67 8.50 15.52 3.27
CA MET A 67 8.11 16.50 2.26
C MET A 67 6.86 17.29 2.67
N LEU A 68 5.88 16.65 3.31
CA LEU A 68 4.70 17.35 3.82
C LEU A 68 5.05 18.32 4.96
N GLU A 69 5.95 17.93 5.85
CA GLU A 69 6.46 18.81 6.92
C GLU A 69 7.23 20.01 6.35
N ASP A 70 7.97 19.81 5.26
CA ASP A 70 8.68 20.86 4.52
C ASP A 70 7.77 21.75 3.67
N GLY A 71 6.45 21.50 3.69
CA GLY A 71 5.44 22.34 3.04
C GLY A 71 5.18 22.02 1.57
N TYR A 72 5.65 20.88 1.07
CA TYR A 72 5.21 20.39 -0.24
C TYR A 72 3.72 20.06 -0.20
N ASP A 73 3.01 20.37 -1.29
CA ASP A 73 1.67 19.84 -1.45
C ASP A 73 1.71 18.32 -1.70
N ARG A 74 0.56 17.69 -1.50
CA ARG A 74 0.44 16.22 -1.55
C ARG A 74 0.66 15.66 -2.95
N ASP A 75 0.23 16.39 -3.99
CA ASP A 75 0.41 15.96 -5.38
C ASP A 75 1.89 15.96 -5.74
N ALA A 76 2.60 17.04 -5.42
CA ALA A 76 4.03 17.18 -5.62
C ALA A 76 4.81 16.09 -4.84
N ALA A 77 4.53 15.94 -3.55
CA ALA A 77 5.19 14.93 -2.72
C ALA A 77 5.01 13.51 -3.26
N ARG A 78 3.79 13.16 -3.71
CA ARG A 78 3.51 11.87 -4.34
C ARG A 78 4.27 11.67 -5.64
N HIS A 79 4.31 12.69 -6.49
CA HIS A 79 5.04 12.62 -7.76
C HIS A 79 6.53 12.29 -7.53
N PHE A 80 7.16 12.91 -6.53
CA PHE A 80 8.58 12.70 -6.25
C PHE A 80 8.91 11.30 -5.70
N ILE A 81 8.01 10.69 -4.93
CA ILE A 81 8.26 9.41 -4.26
C ILE A 81 7.89 8.16 -5.09
N VAL A 82 7.35 8.31 -6.31
CA VAL A 82 6.93 7.15 -7.15
C VAL A 82 8.10 6.20 -7.42
N ASP A 83 9.28 6.73 -7.70
CA ASP A 83 10.48 5.92 -7.97
C ASP A 83 10.99 5.20 -6.71
N ASP A 84 10.88 5.83 -5.53
CA ASP A 84 11.21 5.21 -4.26
C ASP A 84 10.23 4.06 -3.95
N ILE A 85 8.94 4.28 -4.17
CA ILE A 85 7.93 3.22 -4.06
C ILE A 85 8.30 2.03 -4.96
N ASN A 86 8.59 2.29 -6.23
CA ASN A 86 8.92 1.25 -7.20
C ASN A 86 10.23 0.52 -6.88
N THR A 87 11.18 1.20 -6.24
CA THR A 87 12.41 0.59 -5.72
C THR A 87 12.08 -0.44 -4.62
N VAL A 88 11.21 -0.08 -3.68
CA VAL A 88 10.77 -0.99 -2.61
C VAL A 88 9.97 -2.17 -3.17
N LEU A 89 9.00 -1.91 -4.05
CA LEU A 89 8.21 -2.94 -4.74
C LEU A 89 9.12 -3.92 -5.50
N THR A 90 10.14 -3.42 -6.21
CA THR A 90 11.11 -4.25 -6.92
C THR A 90 11.92 -5.12 -5.95
N ARG A 91 12.39 -4.53 -4.85
CA ARG A 91 13.12 -5.26 -3.80
C ARG A 91 12.28 -6.38 -3.19
N TRP A 92 10.98 -6.16 -3.02
CA TRP A 92 10.03 -7.16 -2.51
C TRP A 92 9.50 -8.12 -3.59
N ARG A 93 10.06 -8.04 -4.81
CA ARG A 93 9.67 -8.86 -5.98
C ARG A 93 8.19 -8.73 -6.33
N ALA A 94 7.68 -7.50 -6.26
CA ALA A 94 6.28 -7.28 -6.51
C ALA A 94 5.87 -7.64 -7.94
N THR A 95 4.67 -8.18 -8.13
CA THR A 95 4.19 -8.59 -9.47
C THR A 95 3.66 -7.42 -10.31
N ARG A 96 3.66 -6.21 -9.76
CA ARG A 96 3.28 -4.96 -10.42
C ARG A 96 4.03 -3.79 -9.79
N LEU A 97 4.24 -2.76 -10.59
CA LEU A 97 4.79 -1.47 -10.17
C LEU A 97 3.70 -0.40 -10.21
N LEU A 98 3.95 0.71 -9.53
CA LEU A 98 3.08 1.87 -9.51
C LEU A 98 3.42 2.77 -10.70
N ALA A 99 2.42 3.06 -11.53
CA ALA A 99 2.53 4.10 -12.56
C ALA A 99 2.34 5.48 -11.92
N PRO A 100 3.07 6.53 -12.36
CA PRO A 100 2.92 7.87 -11.80
C PRO A 100 1.47 8.37 -11.80
N GLU A 101 0.71 8.11 -12.87
CA GLU A 101 -0.68 8.56 -13.00
C GLU A 101 -1.65 7.74 -12.12
N GLU A 102 -1.27 6.53 -11.72
CA GLU A 102 -2.09 5.71 -10.82
C GLU A 102 -2.05 6.27 -9.40
N GLU A 103 -0.89 6.77 -8.96
CA GLU A 103 -0.66 7.25 -7.59
C GLU A 103 -1.65 8.36 -7.20
N ASP A 104 -1.87 9.33 -8.09
CA ASP A 104 -2.86 10.38 -7.92
C ASP A 104 -4.28 9.80 -7.80
N GLY A 105 -4.59 8.81 -8.64
CA GLY A 105 -5.87 8.10 -8.60
C GLY A 105 -6.07 7.22 -7.37
N LEU A 106 -5.01 6.84 -6.64
CA LEU A 106 -5.12 6.04 -5.41
C LEU A 106 -5.60 6.91 -4.24
N GLU A 107 -5.36 8.22 -4.23
CA GLU A 107 -5.89 9.13 -3.19
C GLU A 107 -7.40 9.25 -3.27
N ALA A 108 -7.94 9.50 -4.47
CA ALA A 108 -9.39 9.59 -4.69
C ALA A 108 -10.18 8.33 -4.29
N ARG A 109 -9.49 7.19 -4.14
CA ARG A 109 -10.06 5.91 -3.69
C ARG A 109 -9.90 5.65 -2.18
N GLN A 110 -9.04 6.42 -1.51
CA GLN A 110 -8.73 6.31 -0.09
C GLN A 110 -9.49 7.31 0.78
N ASP A 111 -9.98 8.40 0.19
CA ASP A 111 -10.87 9.38 0.84
C ASP A 111 -12.30 8.85 1.01
#